data_AF-A0A0C5GJW4-F1
#
_entry.id   AF-A0A0C5GJW4-F1
#
_cell.length_a   1.000
_cell.length_b   1.000
_cell.length_c   1.000
_cell.angle_alpha   90.00
_cell.angle_beta   90.00
_cell.angle_gamma   90.00
#
_symmetry.space_group_name_H-M   'P 1'
#
loop_
_entity.id
_entity.type
_entity.pdbx_description
1 polymer ?
#
loop_
_entity_poly.entity_id
_entity_poly.type
_entity_poly.pdbx_seq_one_letter_code
_entity_poly.pdbx_strand_id
1 'polypeptide(L)'
;MTALPNRPAPAVHRDLAWALKQQATRAGEGAPSVRGSDWRLATVTAVNADGTVAVDGIPAVRCMPTYTLPAIDDVIVIDQSSSGNWLAWGRTATTAQTWTTLALASGFQNPGHGHTPAYLREGRRIWLRGRIGPTSGSIADGATLLTLPAAIQPGVSMSWAVTRDSGTYPAVLRLEITTTGTIRTFQATNLPTWVSLDGISYTI
;
A
#
# COMPACT_ATOMS: atom_id res chain seq x y z
N MET A 1 67.62 -4.37 -53.75
CA MET A 1 66.97 -3.52 -52.72
C MET A 1 65.50 -3.93 -52.65
N THR A 2 65.16 -4.73 -51.64
CA THR A 2 63.82 -5.30 -51.45
C THR A 2 63.01 -4.32 -50.60
N ALA A 3 61.93 -3.76 -51.15
CA ALA A 3 61.08 -2.82 -50.43
C ALA A 3 60.40 -3.53 -49.25
N LEU A 4 60.56 -2.97 -48.03
CA LEU A 4 59.82 -3.44 -46.86
C LEU A 4 58.33 -3.16 -47.06
N PRO A 5 57.43 -4.12 -46.76
CA PRO A 5 56.00 -3.96 -46.93
C PRO A 5 55.47 -2.84 -46.02
N ASN A 6 54.57 -2.02 -46.56
CA ASN A 6 53.86 -0.94 -45.86
C ASN A 6 53.30 -1.43 -44.53
N ARG A 7 54.01 -1.16 -43.43
CA ARG A 7 53.53 -1.36 -42.07
C ARG A 7 52.39 -0.36 -41.86
N PRO A 8 51.17 -0.79 -41.48
CA PRO A 8 50.09 0.14 -41.21
C PRO A 8 50.51 1.14 -40.12
N ALA A 9 50.19 2.42 -40.31
CA ALA A 9 50.57 3.47 -39.36
C ALA A 9 49.92 3.21 -37.98
N PRO A 10 50.65 3.40 -36.86
CA PRO A 10 50.17 3.12 -35.50
C PRO A 10 48.82 3.75 -35.13
N ALA A 11 48.43 4.84 -35.81
CA ALA A 11 47.15 5.51 -35.62
C ALA A 11 45.95 4.62 -35.99
N VAL A 12 46.01 3.86 -37.09
CA VAL A 12 44.88 3.02 -37.56
C VAL A 12 44.57 1.91 -36.56
N HIS A 13 45.59 1.29 -35.98
CA HIS A 13 45.41 0.27 -34.95
C HIS A 13 44.87 0.85 -33.63
N ARG A 14 45.29 2.06 -33.26
CA ARG A 14 44.81 2.75 -32.06
C ARG A 14 43.35 3.17 -32.19
N ASP A 15 42.96 3.70 -33.34
CA ASP A 15 41.59 4.15 -33.62
C ASP A 15 40.63 2.95 -33.69
N LEU A 16 41.06 1.83 -34.30
CA LEU A 16 40.29 0.58 -34.29
C LEU A 16 40.14 0.02 -32.86
N ALA A 17 41.23 -0.03 -32.08
CA ALA A 17 41.17 -0.50 -30.70
C ALA A 17 40.25 0.37 -29.83
N TRP A 18 40.25 1.68 -30.06
CA TRP A 18 39.34 2.61 -29.38
C TRP A 18 37.88 2.40 -29.81
N ALA A 19 37.61 2.24 -31.12
CA ALA A 19 36.27 1.96 -31.62
C ALA A 19 35.72 0.63 -31.08
N LEU A 20 36.54 -0.43 -31.04
CA LEU A 20 36.17 -1.71 -30.45
C LEU A 20 35.89 -1.59 -28.95
N LYS A 21 36.71 -0.85 -28.20
CA LYS A 21 36.47 -0.57 -26.78
C LYS A 21 35.12 0.15 -26.60
N GLN A 22 34.84 1.19 -27.38
CA GLN A 22 33.58 1.91 -27.30
C GLN A 22 32.37 1.06 -27.69
N GLN A 23 32.51 0.20 -28.70
CA GLN A 23 31.44 -0.72 -29.10
C GLN A 23 31.19 -1.77 -28.01
N ALA A 24 32.24 -2.35 -27.45
CA ALA A 24 32.14 -3.33 -26.36
C ALA A 24 31.50 -2.72 -25.11
N THR A 25 31.87 -1.50 -24.72
CA THR A 25 31.23 -0.78 -23.61
C THR A 25 29.74 -0.54 -23.87
N ARG A 26 29.38 0.01 -25.04
CA ARG A 26 27.97 0.25 -25.39
C ARG A 26 27.15 -1.04 -25.44
N ALA A 27 27.71 -2.10 -26.00
CA ALA A 27 27.07 -3.41 -26.05
C ALA A 27 26.89 -3.99 -24.63
N GLY A 28 27.89 -3.84 -23.76
CA GLY A 28 27.83 -4.31 -22.38
C GLY A 28 26.80 -3.56 -21.52
N GLU A 29 26.75 -2.23 -21.65
CA GLU A 29 25.78 -1.39 -20.92
C GLU A 29 24.33 -1.64 -21.36
N GLY A 30 24.13 -1.92 -22.66
CA GLY A 30 22.81 -2.19 -23.23
C GLY A 30 22.31 -3.62 -23.08
N ALA A 31 23.19 -4.59 -22.80
CA ALA A 31 22.82 -6.00 -22.67
C ALA A 31 22.65 -6.41 -21.19
N PRO A 32 21.42 -6.73 -20.73
CA PRO A 32 21.18 -7.19 -19.35
C PRO A 32 22.02 -8.41 -18.94
N SER A 33 22.28 -9.30 -19.89
CA SER A 33 23.14 -10.48 -19.68
C SER A 33 24.60 -10.14 -19.39
N VAL A 34 25.06 -8.93 -19.74
CA VAL A 34 26.45 -8.46 -19.56
C VAL A 34 26.57 -7.51 -18.37
N ARG A 35 25.67 -6.53 -18.23
CA ARG A 35 25.69 -5.58 -17.10
C ARG A 35 25.28 -6.20 -15.77
N GLY A 36 24.57 -7.34 -15.80
CA GLY A 36 24.06 -8.01 -14.61
C GLY A 36 22.69 -7.49 -14.18
N SER A 37 22.41 -7.59 -12.88
CA SER A 37 21.13 -7.16 -12.30
C SER A 37 20.94 -5.65 -12.41
N ASP A 38 19.74 -5.21 -12.76
CA ASP A 38 19.38 -3.79 -12.79
C ASP A 38 18.25 -3.52 -11.79
N TRP A 39 18.53 -2.69 -10.78
CA TRP A 39 17.54 -2.25 -9.82
C TRP A 39 17.09 -0.83 -10.13
N ARG A 40 15.78 -0.59 -10.04
CA ARG A 40 15.20 0.74 -10.20
C ARG A 40 13.95 0.91 -9.36
N LEU A 41 13.58 2.17 -9.13
CA LEU A 41 12.27 2.52 -8.60
C LEU A 41 11.25 2.49 -9.73
N ALA A 42 10.04 2.03 -9.44
CA ALA A 42 8.92 2.05 -10.37
C ALA A 42 7.59 2.22 -9.62
N THR A 43 6.58 2.77 -10.31
CA THR A 43 5.25 2.98 -9.72
C THR A 43 4.29 1.88 -10.18
N VAL A 44 3.55 1.30 -9.24
CA VAL A 44 2.53 0.28 -9.56
C VAL A 44 1.35 0.93 -10.26
N THR A 45 1.07 0.46 -11.49
CA THR A 45 -0.06 0.91 -12.30
C THR A 45 -1.20 -0.10 -12.31
N ALA A 46 -0.93 -1.39 -12.02
CA ALA A 46 -1.95 -2.42 -11.86
C ALA A 46 -1.50 -3.53 -10.91
N VAL A 47 -2.46 -4.16 -10.22
CA VAL A 47 -2.26 -5.35 -9.39
C VAL A 47 -2.96 -6.52 -10.04
N ASN A 48 -2.19 -7.53 -10.44
CA ASN A 48 -2.71 -8.70 -11.14
C ASN A 48 -3.14 -9.79 -10.14
N ALA A 49 -4.11 -10.61 -10.54
CA ALA A 49 -4.63 -11.68 -9.68
C ALA A 49 -3.65 -12.86 -9.46
N ASP A 50 -2.56 -12.90 -10.22
CA ASP A 50 -1.57 -13.99 -10.21
C ASP A 50 -0.35 -13.72 -9.30
N GLY A 51 -0.40 -12.67 -8.47
CA GLY A 51 0.72 -12.27 -7.60
C GLY A 51 1.82 -11.49 -8.32
N THR A 52 1.50 -10.86 -9.45
CA THR A 52 2.36 -9.89 -10.13
C THR A 52 1.77 -8.48 -10.09
N VAL A 53 2.60 -7.48 -10.36
CA VAL A 53 2.18 -6.09 -10.57
C VAL A 53 2.65 -5.59 -11.93
N ALA A 54 1.91 -4.66 -12.53
CA ALA A 54 2.38 -3.87 -13.65
C ALA A 54 2.99 -2.56 -13.16
N VAL A 55 4.13 -2.17 -13.72
CA VAL A 55 4.90 -0.98 -13.32
C VAL A 55 5.58 -0.37 -14.53
N ASP A 56 5.52 0.96 -14.72
CA ASP A 56 6.28 1.70 -15.74
C ASP A 56 6.37 1.02 -17.13
N GLY A 57 5.26 0.44 -17.60
CA GLY A 57 5.16 -0.27 -18.90
C GLY A 57 5.61 -1.74 -18.89
N ILE A 58 6.09 -2.28 -17.78
CA ILE A 58 6.34 -3.70 -17.57
C ILE A 58 5.04 -4.36 -17.10
N PRO A 59 4.46 -5.32 -17.84
CA PRO A 59 3.12 -5.83 -17.55
C PRO A 59 3.06 -6.80 -16.36
N ALA A 60 4.17 -7.48 -16.05
CA ALA A 60 4.21 -8.51 -15.02
C ALA A 60 5.56 -8.55 -14.30
N VAL A 61 5.60 -8.00 -13.09
CA VAL A 61 6.72 -8.08 -12.15
C VAL A 61 6.30 -8.94 -10.95
N ARG A 62 7.05 -10.00 -10.65
CA ARG A 62 6.69 -10.95 -9.59
C ARG A 62 6.91 -10.33 -8.21
N CYS A 63 5.88 -10.29 -7.39
CA CYS A 63 6.00 -9.78 -6.02
C CYS A 63 6.76 -10.76 -5.13
N MET A 64 7.70 -10.25 -4.33
CA MET A 64 8.30 -11.02 -3.25
C MET A 64 7.25 -11.37 -2.18
N PRO A 65 7.39 -12.50 -1.46
CA PRO A 65 6.46 -12.86 -0.38
C PRO A 65 6.35 -11.80 0.74
N THR A 66 7.35 -10.94 0.88
CA THR A 66 7.36 -9.80 1.81
C THR A 66 6.48 -8.63 1.36
N TYR A 67 6.12 -8.56 0.08
CA TYR A 67 5.26 -7.54 -0.50
C TYR A 67 3.83 -8.05 -0.65
N THR A 68 3.16 -8.27 0.49
CA THR A 68 1.91 -9.04 0.59
C THR A 68 0.64 -8.32 0.18
N LEU A 69 0.67 -6.99 0.04
CA LEU A 69 -0.51 -6.17 -0.27
C LEU A 69 -0.19 -5.09 -1.31
N PRO A 70 0.25 -5.45 -2.53
CA PRO A 70 0.50 -4.46 -3.57
C PRO A 70 -0.74 -3.60 -3.83
N ALA A 71 -0.53 -2.31 -4.03
CA ALA A 71 -1.56 -1.35 -4.39
C ALA A 71 -1.08 -0.49 -5.57
N ILE A 72 -2.04 0.02 -6.35
CA ILE A 72 -1.78 1.07 -7.35
C ILE A 72 -1.20 2.29 -6.62
N ASP A 73 -0.26 2.98 -7.27
CA ASP A 73 0.52 4.13 -6.77
C ASP A 73 1.61 3.78 -5.74
N ASP A 74 1.82 2.51 -5.41
CA ASP A 74 2.98 2.09 -4.62
C ASP A 74 4.28 2.38 -5.41
N VAL A 75 5.22 3.11 -4.79
CA VAL A 75 6.59 3.28 -5.30
C VAL A 75 7.46 2.17 -4.75
N ILE A 76 7.84 1.24 -5.62
CA ILE A 76 8.53 0.00 -5.25
C ILE A 76 9.93 -0.09 -5.85
N VAL A 77 10.78 -0.90 -5.21
CA VAL A 77 12.04 -1.34 -5.83
C VAL A 77 11.74 -2.57 -6.70
N ILE A 78 12.10 -2.48 -7.97
CA ILE A 78 12.13 -3.62 -8.89
C ILE A 78 13.56 -3.96 -9.28
N ASP A 79 13.82 -5.24 -9.49
CA ASP A 79 15.11 -5.75 -9.93
C ASP A 79 14.91 -6.67 -11.14
N GLN A 80 15.72 -6.47 -12.17
CA GLN A 80 15.78 -7.32 -13.35
C GLN A 80 16.99 -8.25 -13.24
N SER A 81 16.76 -9.55 -13.22
CA SER A 81 17.85 -10.52 -13.31
C SER A 81 18.52 -10.46 -14.69
N SER A 82 19.73 -11.00 -14.81
CA SER A 82 20.44 -11.15 -16.09
C SER A 82 19.69 -12.02 -17.11
N SER A 83 18.75 -12.86 -16.66
CA SER A 83 17.84 -13.65 -17.50
C SER A 83 16.59 -12.88 -17.94
N GLY A 84 16.48 -11.60 -17.57
CA GLY A 84 15.37 -10.72 -17.94
C GLY A 84 14.13 -10.82 -17.04
N ASN A 85 14.17 -11.65 -15.98
CA ASN A 85 13.04 -11.80 -15.06
C ASN A 85 12.97 -10.61 -14.11
N TRP A 86 11.76 -10.14 -13.81
CA TRP A 86 11.53 -9.01 -12.92
C TRP A 86 10.99 -9.46 -11.57
N LEU A 87 11.60 -8.95 -10.49
CA LEU A 87 11.17 -9.11 -9.11
C LEU A 87 10.80 -7.76 -8.51
N ALA A 88 9.72 -7.71 -7.74
CA ALA A 88 9.29 -6.56 -6.95
C ALA A 88 9.60 -6.83 -5.47
N TRP A 89 10.58 -6.10 -4.94
CA TRP A 89 11.06 -6.25 -3.56
C TRP A 89 10.05 -5.72 -2.54
N GLY A 90 9.32 -4.66 -2.91
CA GLY A 90 8.31 -4.03 -2.08
C GLY A 90 8.43 -2.51 -2.08
N ARG A 91 7.59 -1.87 -1.27
CA ARG A 91 7.50 -0.42 -1.18
C ARG A 91 8.76 0.17 -0.56
N THR A 92 9.18 1.31 -1.11
CA THR A 92 10.04 2.23 -0.38
C THR A 92 9.20 2.98 0.66
N ALA A 93 9.74 3.21 1.86
CA ALA A 93 9.01 3.95 2.88
C ALA A 93 8.82 5.40 2.43
N THR A 94 7.58 5.88 2.32
CA THR A 94 7.30 7.24 1.84
C THR A 94 6.84 8.22 2.92
N THR A 95 6.55 7.79 4.14
CA THR A 95 6.43 8.60 5.37
C THR A 95 5.97 7.65 6.48
N ALA A 96 6.20 7.99 7.75
CA ALA A 96 5.58 7.25 8.84
C ALA A 96 4.06 7.24 8.65
N GLN A 97 3.43 6.08 8.73
CA GLN A 97 1.97 6.00 8.65
C GLN A 97 1.38 6.77 9.83
N THR A 98 0.48 7.69 9.54
CA THR A 98 -0.14 8.54 10.54
C THR A 98 -1.62 8.25 10.65
N TRP A 99 -2.14 8.34 11.87
CA TRP A 99 -3.55 8.22 12.13
C TRP A 99 -4.28 9.45 11.58
N THR A 100 -5.27 9.23 10.72
CA THR A 100 -6.12 10.27 10.15
C THR A 100 -7.45 10.32 10.90
N THR A 101 -7.82 11.47 11.44
CA THR A 101 -9.08 11.65 12.17
C THR A 101 -10.29 11.38 11.28
N LEU A 102 -11.29 10.68 11.83
CA LEU A 102 -12.56 10.43 11.16
C LEU A 102 -13.57 11.55 11.47
N ALA A 103 -14.28 12.01 10.45
CA ALA A 103 -15.42 12.90 10.62
C ALA A 103 -16.61 12.12 11.17
N LEU A 104 -17.15 12.54 12.31
CA LEU A 104 -18.31 11.92 12.94
C LEU A 104 -19.62 12.51 12.39
N ALA A 105 -20.68 11.72 12.42
CA ALA A 105 -22.02 12.22 12.10
C ALA A 105 -22.46 13.27 13.12
N SER A 106 -23.37 14.17 12.71
CA SER A 106 -23.89 15.22 13.58
C SER A 106 -24.48 14.64 14.87
N GLY A 107 -24.14 15.26 16.01
CA GLY A 107 -24.58 14.80 17.33
C GLY A 107 -23.69 13.72 17.95
N PHE A 108 -22.59 13.32 17.31
CA PHE A 108 -21.58 12.43 17.86
C PHE A 108 -20.24 13.14 18.06
N GLN A 109 -19.50 12.72 19.08
CA GLN A 109 -18.20 13.25 19.46
C GLN A 109 -17.32 12.18 20.12
N ASN A 110 -16.05 12.53 20.36
CA ASN A 110 -15.28 11.79 21.34
C ASN A 110 -15.82 12.12 22.75
N PRO A 111 -16.11 11.13 23.61
CA PRO A 111 -16.69 11.35 24.93
C PRO A 111 -15.72 11.97 25.97
N GLY A 112 -14.54 12.45 25.57
CA GLY A 112 -13.52 13.04 26.44
C GLY A 112 -12.53 12.03 27.03
N HIS A 113 -12.55 10.78 26.57
CA HIS A 113 -11.66 9.72 27.02
C HIS A 113 -11.36 8.71 25.91
N GLY A 114 -10.22 8.02 26.03
CA GLY A 114 -9.69 7.16 24.97
C GLY A 114 -9.17 7.97 23.78
N HIS A 115 -8.94 7.32 22.64
CA HIS A 115 -8.46 8.02 21.45
C HIS A 115 -9.59 8.70 20.68
N THR A 116 -9.27 9.82 20.02
CA THR A 116 -10.13 10.41 18.99
C THR A 116 -10.34 9.40 17.86
N PRO A 117 -11.58 9.23 17.37
CA PRO A 117 -11.88 8.35 16.23
C PRO A 117 -10.98 8.66 15.03
N ALA A 118 -10.23 7.65 14.60
CA ALA A 118 -9.26 7.80 13.53
C ALA A 118 -9.04 6.46 12.82
N TYR A 119 -8.48 6.52 11.61
CA TYR A 119 -8.03 5.36 10.87
C TYR A 119 -6.53 5.44 10.54
N LEU A 120 -5.92 4.28 10.38
CA LEU A 120 -4.57 4.10 9.85
C LEU A 120 -4.66 3.20 8.62
N ARG A 121 -4.00 3.61 7.53
CA ARG A 121 -3.91 2.81 6.32
C ARG A 121 -2.51 2.21 6.20
N GLU A 122 -2.46 0.88 6.22
CA GLU A 122 -1.25 0.09 6.01
C GLU A 122 -1.37 -0.70 4.70
N GLY A 123 -1.02 -0.04 3.59
CA GLY A 123 -1.28 -0.59 2.25
C GLY A 123 -2.78 -0.73 2.01
N ARG A 124 -3.26 -1.98 1.92
CA ARG A 124 -4.69 -2.31 1.80
C ARG A 124 -5.39 -2.59 3.13
N ARG A 125 -4.64 -2.75 4.22
CA ARG A 125 -5.22 -2.97 5.54
C ARG A 125 -5.57 -1.63 6.17
N ILE A 126 -6.78 -1.54 6.72
CA ILE A 126 -7.28 -0.40 7.47
C ILE A 126 -7.40 -0.82 8.93
N TRP A 127 -6.88 0.02 9.82
CA TRP A 127 -7.11 -0.07 11.25
C TRP A 127 -7.96 1.10 11.69
N LEU A 128 -8.95 0.85 12.53
CA LEU A 128 -9.70 1.91 13.20
C LEU A 128 -9.33 1.95 14.68
N ARG A 129 -9.49 3.12 15.27
CA ARG A 129 -9.35 3.33 16.71
C ARG A 129 -10.29 4.42 17.20
N GLY A 130 -10.39 4.50 18.52
CA GLY A 130 -11.01 5.62 19.21
C GLY A 130 -12.45 5.38 19.60
N ARG A 131 -12.98 6.30 20.41
CA ARG A 131 -14.31 6.17 21.01
C ARG A 131 -15.27 7.21 20.47
N ILE A 132 -16.51 6.79 20.27
CA ILE A 132 -17.62 7.62 19.79
C ILE A 132 -18.74 7.55 20.81
N GLY A 133 -19.24 8.72 21.22
CA GLY A 133 -20.44 8.88 22.04
C GLY A 133 -21.30 10.01 21.49
N PRO A 134 -22.59 10.06 21.85
CA PRO A 134 -23.44 11.17 21.46
C PRO A 134 -23.08 12.42 22.28
N THR A 135 -23.46 13.60 21.80
CA THR A 135 -23.31 14.84 22.57
C THR A 135 -24.13 14.82 23.87
N SER A 136 -25.23 14.05 23.87
CA SER A 136 -26.08 13.82 25.04
C SER A 136 -26.85 12.50 24.89
N GLY A 137 -27.12 11.82 26.01
CA GLY A 137 -27.97 10.62 26.04
C GLY A 137 -27.25 9.34 25.60
N SER A 138 -28.00 8.44 24.96
CA SER A 138 -27.50 7.15 24.47
C SER A 138 -27.55 7.07 22.96
N ILE A 139 -26.70 6.23 22.39
CA ILE A 139 -26.66 5.92 20.96
C ILE A 139 -27.85 5.02 20.62
N ALA A 140 -28.75 5.49 19.76
CA ALA A 140 -29.89 4.69 19.30
C ALA A 140 -29.45 3.43 18.53
N ASP A 141 -30.33 2.43 18.49
CA ASP A 141 -30.15 1.28 17.61
C ASP A 141 -30.16 1.73 16.14
N GLY A 142 -29.26 1.18 15.32
CA GLY A 142 -29.13 1.54 13.91
C GLY A 142 -28.58 2.96 13.66
N ALA A 143 -28.14 3.68 14.70
CA ALA A 143 -27.62 5.02 14.55
C ALA A 143 -26.37 5.03 13.65
N THR A 144 -26.33 5.97 12.70
CA THR A 144 -25.14 6.20 11.88
C THR A 144 -24.15 7.05 12.67
N LEU A 145 -23.03 6.45 13.06
CA LEU A 145 -22.00 7.10 13.87
C LEU A 145 -21.08 7.97 13.02
N LEU A 146 -20.73 7.47 11.84
CA LEU A 146 -19.91 8.15 10.84
C LEU A 146 -20.05 7.45 9.48
N THR A 147 -19.54 8.12 8.44
CA THR A 147 -19.32 7.54 7.13
C THR A 147 -17.84 7.58 6.81
N LEU A 148 -17.26 6.43 6.51
CA LEU A 148 -15.85 6.31 6.14
C LEU A 148 -15.57 7.02 4.81
N PRO A 149 -14.43 7.71 4.66
CA PRO A 149 -13.98 8.23 3.37
C PRO A 149 -13.96 7.16 2.29
N ALA A 150 -14.35 7.51 1.05
CA ALA A 150 -14.44 6.59 -0.09
C ALA A 150 -13.18 5.74 -0.29
N ALA A 151 -12.00 6.33 -0.05
CA ALA A 151 -10.70 5.66 -0.20
C ALA A 151 -10.46 4.49 0.76
N ILE A 152 -11.28 4.32 1.81
CA ILE A 152 -11.16 3.26 2.81
C ILE A 152 -12.45 2.48 3.01
N GLN A 153 -13.43 2.57 2.10
CA GLN A 153 -14.67 1.82 2.20
C GLN A 153 -14.45 0.35 1.85
N PRO A 154 -15.07 -0.60 2.56
CA PRO A 154 -14.93 -2.01 2.26
C PRO A 154 -15.78 -2.43 1.05
N GLY A 155 -15.30 -3.42 0.28
CA GLY A 155 -16.06 -3.98 -0.84
C GLY A 155 -17.27 -4.83 -0.43
N VAL A 156 -17.36 -5.22 0.84
CA VAL A 156 -18.47 -6.01 1.41
C VAL A 156 -18.85 -5.46 2.79
N SER A 157 -20.12 -5.63 3.18
CA SER A 157 -20.54 -5.29 4.54
C SER A 157 -19.92 -6.27 5.55
N MET A 158 -19.42 -5.73 6.66
CA MET A 158 -18.71 -6.49 7.69
C MET A 158 -19.15 -6.05 9.08
N SER A 159 -19.01 -6.93 10.07
CA SER A 159 -19.43 -6.66 11.44
C SER A 159 -18.41 -7.13 12.47
N TRP A 160 -18.32 -6.40 13.58
CA TRP A 160 -17.41 -6.69 14.68
C TRP A 160 -18.17 -6.62 16.00
N ALA A 161 -17.78 -7.51 16.92
CA ALA A 161 -18.07 -7.32 18.34
C ALA A 161 -17.09 -6.29 18.90
N VAL A 162 -17.62 -5.20 19.47
CA VAL A 162 -16.81 -4.10 19.98
C VAL A 162 -17.16 -3.79 21.42
N THR A 163 -16.19 -3.24 22.15
CA THR A 163 -16.41 -2.75 23.50
C THR A 163 -17.29 -1.51 23.51
N ARG A 164 -18.16 -1.43 24.51
CA ARG A 164 -19.02 -0.29 24.81
C ARG A 164 -18.86 0.10 26.27
N ASP A 165 -19.60 1.13 26.69
CA ASP A 165 -19.69 1.56 28.08
C ASP A 165 -19.95 0.43 29.08
N SER A 166 -19.28 0.50 30.24
CA SER A 166 -19.29 -0.53 31.29
C SER A 166 -20.54 -0.54 32.17
N GLY A 167 -21.57 0.26 31.82
CA GLY A 167 -22.84 0.30 32.54
C GLY A 167 -23.70 -0.95 32.36
N THR A 168 -23.32 -1.86 31.45
CA THR A 168 -24.02 -3.12 31.19
C THR A 168 -23.01 -4.23 30.90
N TYR A 169 -23.19 -5.41 31.49
CA TYR A 169 -22.32 -6.57 31.31
C TYR A 169 -23.05 -7.69 30.53
N PRO A 170 -22.42 -8.30 29.51
CA PRO A 170 -21.10 -7.96 28.95
C PRO A 170 -21.13 -6.61 28.22
N ALA A 171 -20.07 -5.81 28.39
CA ALA A 171 -19.93 -4.49 27.78
C ALA A 171 -19.49 -4.59 26.30
N VAL A 172 -20.29 -5.31 25.50
CA VAL A 172 -20.03 -5.59 24.09
C VAL A 172 -21.29 -5.31 23.27
N LEU A 173 -21.14 -4.79 22.04
CA LEU A 173 -22.20 -4.74 21.04
C LEU A 173 -21.66 -4.98 19.63
N ARG A 174 -22.55 -5.10 18.66
CA ARG A 174 -22.19 -5.22 17.25
C ARG A 174 -22.11 -3.84 16.59
N LEU A 175 -20.98 -3.55 15.96
CA LEU A 175 -20.86 -2.49 14.94
C LEU A 175 -20.81 -3.15 13.57
N GLU A 176 -21.50 -2.54 12.61
CA GLU A 176 -21.42 -2.91 11.20
C GLU A 176 -20.85 -1.76 10.38
N ILE A 177 -20.00 -2.10 9.41
CA ILE A 177 -19.54 -1.21 8.36
C ILE A 177 -20.17 -1.68 7.06
N THR A 178 -20.99 -0.83 6.43
CA THR A 178 -21.62 -1.14 5.13
C THR A 178 -20.63 -0.95 3.98
N THR A 179 -20.99 -1.43 2.79
CA THR A 179 -20.23 -1.17 1.54
C THR A 179 -20.09 0.32 1.20
N THR A 180 -21.01 1.16 1.67
CA THR A 180 -20.94 2.62 1.52
C THR A 180 -20.14 3.29 2.64
N GLY A 181 -19.45 2.51 3.48
CA GLY A 181 -18.64 3.01 4.59
C GLY A 181 -19.42 3.49 5.81
N THR A 182 -20.73 3.27 5.88
CA THR A 182 -21.53 3.70 7.03
C THR A 182 -21.23 2.80 8.22
N ILE A 183 -20.79 3.39 9.34
CA ILE A 183 -20.63 2.67 10.61
C ILE A 183 -21.90 2.86 11.43
N ARG A 184 -22.53 1.75 11.80
CA ARG A 184 -23.79 1.76 12.58
C ARG A 184 -23.79 0.75 13.72
N THR A 185 -24.51 1.09 14.78
CA THR A 185 -24.78 0.21 15.92
C THR A 185 -25.90 -0.77 15.62
N PHE A 186 -25.79 -1.96 16.23
CA PHE A 186 -26.89 -2.92 16.36
C PHE A 186 -27.00 -3.32 17.83
N GLN A 187 -27.89 -2.64 18.53
CA GLN A 187 -28.21 -2.85 19.94
C GLN A 187 -29.60 -2.28 20.25
N ALA A 188 -30.62 -3.13 20.37
CA ALA A 188 -32.00 -2.71 20.60
C ALA A 188 -32.37 -2.47 22.09
N THR A 189 -31.56 -2.98 23.04
CA THR A 189 -31.81 -2.86 24.48
C THR A 189 -30.57 -2.34 25.20
N ASN A 190 -30.75 -1.61 26.31
CA ASN A 190 -29.65 -1.01 27.08
C ASN A 190 -28.70 -0.22 26.16
N LEU A 191 -29.17 0.89 25.59
CA LEU A 191 -28.42 1.65 24.59
C LEU A 191 -27.11 2.24 25.17
N PRO A 192 -25.98 2.14 24.45
CA PRO A 192 -24.68 2.58 24.96
C PRO A 192 -24.57 4.08 25.01
N THR A 193 -23.77 4.58 25.95
CA THR A 193 -23.34 5.98 25.98
C THR A 193 -22.05 6.22 25.19
N TRP A 194 -21.29 5.17 24.91
CA TRP A 194 -20.17 5.21 23.96
C TRP A 194 -19.83 3.82 23.42
N VAL A 195 -19.16 3.79 22.27
CA VAL A 195 -18.59 2.59 21.64
C VAL A 195 -17.14 2.82 21.24
N SER A 196 -16.34 1.75 21.20
CA SER A 196 -14.98 1.79 20.71
C SER A 196 -14.84 1.22 19.30
N LEU A 197 -13.99 1.83 18.49
CA LEU A 197 -13.51 1.31 17.22
C LEU A 197 -12.18 0.54 17.37
N ASP A 198 -11.59 0.54 18.56
CA ASP A 198 -10.30 -0.13 18.81
C ASP A 198 -10.40 -1.63 18.49
N GLY A 199 -9.46 -2.13 17.69
CA GLY A 199 -9.42 -3.53 17.28
C GLY A 199 -10.20 -3.84 16.00
N ILE A 200 -10.95 -2.89 15.44
CA ILE A 200 -11.53 -3.05 14.10
C ILE A 200 -10.40 -2.94 13.07
N SER A 201 -10.26 -3.98 12.26
CA SER A 201 -9.42 -3.95 11.08
C SER A 201 -10.05 -4.72 9.93
N TYR A 202 -9.77 -4.28 8.71
CA TYR A 202 -10.22 -4.94 7.49
C TYR A 202 -9.28 -4.63 6.33
N THR A 203 -9.50 -5.30 5.22
CA THR A 203 -8.76 -5.08 3.97
C THR A 203 -9.74 -4.52 2.94
N ILE A 204 -9.35 -3.42 2.29
CA ILE A 204 -10.03 -2.90 1.09
C ILE A 204 -9.44 -3.53 -0.16
#